data_AF-A0A7S1PMY1-F1
#
_entry.id   AF-A0A7S1PMY1-F1
#
_cell.length_a   1.000
_cell.length_b   1.000
_cell.length_c   1.000
_cell.angle_alpha   90.00
_cell.angle_beta   90.00
_cell.angle_gamma   90.00
#
_symmetry.space_group_name_H-M   'P 1'
#
loop_
_entity.id
_entity.type
_entity.pdbx_description
1 polymer ?
#
loop_
_entity_poly.entity_id
_entity_poly.type
_entity_poly.pdbx_seq_one_letter_code
_entity_poly.pdbx_strand_id
1 'polypeptide(L)'
;ANGTAVDAARSVGLRVYGITYCAAPIVAQDNSTVDVQFWAVGMDCCASRGRFECDGVADAAAKGGAVVHGPQGGEEAASRSILAPRIFHEGYLRAITASCSLYQLQSAAPPVLLRWVASADAVLIPWLARALLVWLISSAVYGAVVALVWRAMSGRKGGPGSRASALPTSAVS
;
A
#
# COMPACT_ATOMS: atom_id res chain seq x y z
N ALA A 1 29.29 15.82 6.08
CA ALA A 1 28.08 15.63 5.25
C ALA A 1 26.90 16.11 6.07
N ASN A 2 26.31 17.25 5.70
CA ASN A 2 25.11 17.75 6.37
C ASN A 2 23.94 16.83 6.07
N GLY A 3 23.29 16.35 7.13
CA GLY A 3 22.09 15.53 7.01
C GLY A 3 20.86 16.39 6.79
N THR A 4 19.81 15.77 6.24
CA THR A 4 18.44 16.27 6.33
C THR A 4 17.74 15.54 7.47
N ALA A 5 16.87 16.26 8.18
CA ALA A 5 16.09 15.71 9.28
C ALA A 5 14.66 16.26 9.23
N VAL A 6 13.73 15.48 9.78
CA VAL A 6 12.35 15.92 9.96
C VAL A 6 12.30 16.91 11.13
N ASP A 7 11.80 18.12 10.89
CA ASP A 7 11.57 19.10 11.94
C ASP A 7 10.22 18.81 12.63
N ALA A 8 10.29 18.01 13.70
CA ALA A 8 9.12 17.65 14.49
C ALA A 8 8.48 18.87 15.20
N ALA A 9 9.22 19.94 15.47
CA ALA A 9 8.71 21.12 16.17
C ALA A 9 7.76 21.95 15.29
N ARG A 10 7.95 21.90 13.97
CA ARG A 10 7.10 22.55 12.96
C ARG A 10 6.06 21.61 12.34
N SER A 11 5.79 20.48 13.00
CA SER A 11 4.77 19.52 12.57
C SER A 11 3.36 19.96 12.95
N VAL A 12 2.38 19.57 12.12
CA VAL A 12 0.95 19.80 12.36
C VAL A 12 0.17 18.52 12.11
N GLY A 13 -0.73 18.21 13.05
CA GLY A 13 -1.73 17.15 12.93
C GLY A 13 -3.11 17.75 12.71
N LEU A 14 -3.72 17.46 11.56
CA LEU A 14 -5.05 17.90 11.19
C LEU A 14 -6.04 16.72 11.19
N ARG A 15 -7.10 16.82 11.99
CA ARG A 15 -8.13 15.77 12.06
C ARG A 15 -9.23 15.98 11.02
N VAL A 16 -9.37 15.04 10.09
CA VAL A 16 -10.37 15.06 9.02
C VAL A 16 -11.07 13.71 8.97
N TYR A 17 -12.40 13.69 9.05
CA TYR A 17 -13.23 12.47 9.08
C TYR A 17 -12.79 11.42 10.13
N GLY A 18 -12.28 11.88 11.27
CA GLY A 18 -11.84 11.01 12.37
C GLY A 18 -10.40 10.50 12.28
N ILE A 19 -9.70 10.73 11.16
CA ILE A 19 -8.28 10.39 10.97
C ILE A 19 -7.42 11.64 11.14
N THR A 20 -6.30 11.52 11.84
CA THR A 20 -5.34 12.62 12.04
C THR A 20 -4.27 12.57 10.96
N TYR A 21 -4.30 13.51 10.03
CA TYR A 21 -3.29 13.67 8.99
C TYR A 21 -2.12 14.50 9.51
N CYS A 22 -0.93 13.93 9.47
CA CYS A 22 0.29 14.51 9.98
C CYS A 22 1.15 15.03 8.82
N ALA A 23 1.68 16.23 8.97
CA ALA A 23 2.68 16.79 8.06
C ALA A 23 3.79 17.48 8.86
N ALA A 24 5.04 17.17 8.50
CA ALA A 24 6.22 17.78 9.09
C ALA A 24 7.23 18.17 7.99
N PRO A 25 7.84 19.36 8.05
CA PRO A 25 8.80 19.79 7.05
C PRO A 25 10.13 19.06 7.23
N ILE A 26 10.81 18.80 6.11
CA ILE A 26 12.15 18.20 6.11
C ILE A 26 13.15 19.27 5.72
N VAL A 27 14.07 19.55 6.64
CA VAL A 27 15.04 20.64 6.50
C VAL A 27 16.45 20.09 6.58
N ALA A 28 17.38 20.79 5.93
CA ALA A 28 18.80 20.56 6.15
C ALA A 28 19.18 21.11 7.54
N GLN A 29 20.08 20.42 8.23
CA GLN A 29 20.45 20.72 9.62
C GLN A 29 20.97 22.16 9.85
N ASP A 30 21.37 22.82 8.77
CA ASP A 30 22.05 24.12 8.71
C ASP A 30 21.17 25.24 8.18
N ASN A 31 20.02 24.88 7.60
CA ASN A 31 19.23 25.80 6.80
C ASN A 31 17.77 25.70 7.21
N SER A 32 17.38 26.57 8.13
CA SER A 32 15.98 26.85 8.45
C SER A 32 15.38 27.69 7.33
N THR A 33 15.40 27.20 6.10
CA THR A 33 14.82 27.90 4.97
C THR A 33 13.33 28.05 5.17
N VAL A 34 12.81 29.22 4.82
CA VAL A 34 11.37 29.48 4.78
C VAL A 34 10.73 28.60 3.70
N ASP A 35 11.45 28.29 2.62
CA ASP A 35 11.01 27.40 1.56
C ASP A 35 11.27 25.93 1.89
N VAL A 36 10.19 25.13 1.87
CA VAL A 36 10.19 23.68 2.10
C VAL A 36 9.60 22.97 0.89
N GLN A 37 10.38 22.07 0.29
CA GLN A 37 9.94 21.26 -0.85
C GLN A 37 9.49 19.85 -0.44
N PHE A 38 10.07 19.33 0.64
CA PHE A 38 9.92 17.96 1.09
C PHE A 38 9.18 17.90 2.41
N TRP A 39 8.13 17.08 2.45
CA TRP A 39 7.24 16.95 3.60
C TRP A 39 7.11 15.51 4.02
N ALA A 40 7.46 15.24 5.28
CA ALA A 40 7.21 13.97 5.92
C ALA A 40 5.73 13.88 6.31
N VAL A 41 5.04 12.83 5.86
CA VAL A 41 3.61 12.62 6.09
C VAL A 41 3.31 11.29 6.76
N GLY A 42 2.22 11.26 7.55
CA GLY A 42 1.75 10.06 8.25
C GLY A 42 0.32 10.21 8.78
N MET A 43 -0.26 9.13 9.32
CA MET A 43 -1.61 9.14 9.88
C MET A 43 -1.58 8.66 11.33
N ASP A 44 -2.30 9.35 12.20
CA ASP A 44 -2.52 8.99 13.62
C ASP A 44 -1.22 8.78 14.44
N CYS A 45 -0.14 9.46 14.06
CA CYS A 45 1.19 9.34 14.67
C CYS A 45 1.82 10.70 15.02
N CYS A 46 0.99 11.75 15.15
CA CYS A 46 1.42 13.09 15.54
C CYS A 46 0.42 13.71 16.53
N ALA A 47 0.89 14.71 17.29
CA ALA A 47 -0.01 15.57 18.06
C ALA A 47 -0.64 16.63 17.14
N SER A 48 -1.55 17.44 17.69
CA SER A 48 -2.11 18.58 16.97
C SER A 48 -1.02 19.53 16.44
N ARG A 49 0.06 19.73 17.22
CA ARG A 49 1.24 20.54 16.85
C ARG A 49 2.51 20.05 17.55
N GLY A 50 3.65 20.25 16.91
CA GLY A 50 4.97 20.19 17.56
C GLY A 50 5.43 18.82 18.04
N ARG A 51 4.78 17.74 17.58
CA ARG A 51 5.20 16.36 17.85
C ARG A 51 4.87 15.49 16.66
N PHE A 52 5.90 14.88 16.08
CA PHE A 52 5.81 13.97 14.96
C PHE A 52 6.61 12.71 15.27
N GLU A 53 5.93 11.58 15.44
CA GLU A 53 6.51 10.29 15.86
C GLU A 53 6.20 9.18 14.84
N CYS A 54 5.95 9.56 13.58
CA CYS A 54 5.61 8.62 12.53
C CYS A 54 6.85 7.81 12.09
N ASP A 55 6.75 6.48 12.17
CA ASP A 55 7.76 5.52 11.68
C ASP A 55 9.19 5.82 12.16
N GLY A 56 10.17 5.85 11.26
CA GLY A 56 11.60 5.91 11.58
C GLY A 56 12.09 7.27 12.09
N VAL A 57 11.22 8.19 12.48
CA VAL A 57 11.63 9.55 12.93
C VAL A 57 12.44 9.50 14.23
N ALA A 58 12.18 8.51 15.09
CA ALA A 58 12.95 8.31 16.32
C ALA A 58 14.38 7.77 16.06
N ASP A 59 14.61 7.17 14.89
CA ASP A 59 15.90 6.59 14.54
C ASP A 59 16.79 7.63 13.86
N ALA A 60 17.86 8.06 14.53
CA ALA A 60 18.83 9.00 13.96
C ALA A 60 19.54 8.46 12.70
N ALA A 61 19.49 7.14 12.48
CA ALA A 61 20.00 6.48 11.28
C ALA A 61 19.00 6.49 10.11
N ALA A 62 17.73 6.84 10.35
CA ALA A 62 16.72 6.90 9.32
C ALA A 62 16.95 8.10 8.40
N LYS A 63 17.32 7.81 7.16
CA LYS A 63 17.51 8.82 6.09
C LYS A 63 16.75 8.45 4.82
N GLY A 64 16.00 7.35 4.86
CA GLY A 64 15.19 6.88 3.75
C GLY A 64 13.81 7.53 3.76
N GLY A 65 13.23 7.66 2.57
CA GLY A 65 11.84 8.09 2.41
C GLY A 65 11.19 7.35 1.25
N ALA A 66 9.95 6.92 1.45
CA ALA A 66 9.12 6.40 0.38
C ALA A 66 8.20 7.52 -0.12
N VAL A 67 8.26 7.84 -1.41
CA VAL A 67 7.43 8.90 -1.99
C VAL A 67 5.97 8.44 -2.00
N VAL A 68 5.09 9.28 -1.45
CA VAL A 68 3.65 9.03 -1.43
C VAL A 68 3.06 9.77 -2.63
N HIS A 69 2.88 9.05 -3.73
CA HIS A 69 2.19 9.61 -4.88
C HIS A 69 0.70 9.80 -4.59
N GLY A 70 0.15 10.94 -5.02
CA GLY A 70 -1.29 11.09 -5.13
C GLY A 70 -1.84 10.14 -6.19
N PRO A 71 -3.13 9.78 -6.13
CA PRO A 71 -3.73 8.88 -7.12
C PRO A 71 -3.64 9.50 -8.53
N GLN A 72 -2.88 8.86 -9.42
CA GLN A 72 -2.75 9.16 -10.84
C GLN A 72 -3.51 8.14 -11.69
N GLY A 73 -4.45 8.61 -12.52
CA GLY A 73 -5.01 7.83 -13.62
C GLY A 73 -5.75 6.54 -13.20
N GLY A 74 -7.02 6.68 -12.77
CA GLY A 74 -7.94 5.55 -12.61
C GLY A 74 -7.82 4.75 -11.30
N GLU A 75 -6.73 4.91 -10.55
CA GLU A 75 -6.58 4.33 -9.20
C GLU A 75 -7.49 4.98 -8.13
N GLU A 76 -8.10 6.12 -8.45
CA GLU A 76 -9.24 6.69 -7.71
C GLU A 76 -10.44 5.74 -7.68
N ALA A 77 -10.64 4.93 -8.72
CA ALA A 77 -11.69 3.91 -8.74
C ALA A 77 -11.34 2.71 -7.84
N ALA A 78 -10.05 2.34 -7.75
CA ALA A 78 -9.58 1.30 -6.85
C ALA A 78 -9.67 1.74 -5.38
N SER A 79 -9.35 3.00 -5.07
CA SER A 79 -9.51 3.61 -3.74
C SER A 79 -10.98 3.90 -3.35
N ARG A 80 -11.92 3.80 -4.31
CA ARG A 80 -13.36 3.73 -4.05
C ARG A 80 -13.85 2.35 -3.64
N SER A 81 -13.06 1.31 -3.83
CA SER A 81 -13.39 -0.04 -3.38
C SER A 81 -13.56 -0.08 -1.86
N ILE A 82 -14.55 -0.85 -1.38
CA ILE A 82 -14.90 -0.98 0.05
C ILE A 82 -13.69 -1.42 0.89
N LEU A 83 -12.78 -2.19 0.29
CA LEU A 83 -11.61 -2.78 0.96
C LEU A 83 -10.34 -1.94 0.81
N ALA A 84 -10.38 -0.82 0.08
CA ALA A 84 -9.20 0.00 -0.12
C ALA A 84 -8.99 0.96 1.07
N PRO A 85 -7.75 1.10 1.58
CA PRO A 85 -7.42 2.13 2.55
C PRO A 85 -7.73 3.51 1.96
N ARG A 86 -8.60 4.27 2.63
CA ARG A 86 -8.97 5.64 2.24
C ARG A 86 -7.82 6.60 2.57
N ILE A 87 -6.76 6.57 1.76
CA ILE A 87 -5.68 7.56 1.85
C ILE A 87 -6.15 8.83 1.14
N PHE A 88 -6.51 9.84 1.91
CA PHE A 88 -7.00 11.11 1.38
C PHE A 88 -5.82 12.05 1.15
N HIS A 89 -5.31 12.11 -0.07
CA HIS A 89 -4.15 12.96 -0.44
C HIS A 89 -4.37 14.43 -0.05
N GLU A 90 -5.59 14.92 -0.27
CA GLU A 90 -6.03 16.27 0.15
C GLU A 90 -5.92 16.52 1.66
N GLY A 91 -6.00 15.47 2.49
CA GLY A 91 -5.81 15.58 3.94
C GLY A 91 -4.39 16.04 4.29
N TYR A 92 -3.39 15.50 3.59
CA TYR A 92 -1.99 15.91 3.77
C TYR A 92 -1.74 17.33 3.27
N LEU A 93 -2.28 17.70 2.11
CA LEU A 93 -2.13 19.05 1.58
C LEU A 93 -2.70 20.10 2.54
N ARG A 94 -3.86 19.84 3.14
CA ARG A 94 -4.44 20.73 4.16
C ARG A 94 -3.58 20.83 5.42
N ALA A 95 -2.99 19.72 5.88
CA ALA A 95 -2.07 19.72 7.01
C ALA A 95 -0.80 20.55 6.71
N ILE A 96 -0.27 20.45 5.49
CA ILE A 96 0.85 21.27 5.01
C ILE A 96 0.47 22.75 4.99
N THR A 97 -0.67 23.11 4.39
CA THR A 97 -1.15 24.50 4.37
C THR A 97 -1.28 25.06 5.78
N ALA A 98 -1.82 24.26 6.72
CA ALA A 98 -1.91 24.65 8.12
C ALA A 98 -0.53 24.87 8.77
N SER A 99 0.46 24.00 8.51
CA SER A 99 1.83 24.19 8.98
C SER A 99 2.46 25.46 8.39
N CYS A 100 2.30 25.70 7.09
CA CYS A 100 2.78 26.92 6.43
C CYS A 100 2.20 28.19 7.07
N SER A 101 0.89 28.23 7.31
CA SER A 101 0.25 29.39 7.95
C SER A 101 0.69 29.60 9.41
N LEU A 102 0.95 28.52 10.16
CA LEU A 102 1.30 28.61 11.58
C LEU A 102 2.77 28.98 11.81
N TYR A 103 3.67 28.44 10.99
CA TYR A 103 5.11 28.60 11.14
C TYR A 103 5.73 29.54 10.11
N GLN A 104 4.89 30.26 9.36
CA GLN A 104 5.29 31.18 8.29
C GLN A 104 6.25 30.55 7.28
N LEU A 105 6.01 29.29 6.93
CA LEU A 105 6.77 28.55 5.93
C LEU A 105 6.11 28.71 4.56
N GLN A 106 6.91 28.62 3.51
CA GLN A 106 6.46 28.50 2.13
C GLN A 106 6.69 27.07 1.65
N SER A 107 5.69 26.52 0.96
CA SER A 107 5.80 25.20 0.35
C SER A 107 5.88 25.36 -1.15
N ALA A 108 6.77 24.60 -1.79
CA ALA A 108 6.77 24.51 -3.24
C ALA A 108 5.48 23.86 -3.75
N ALA A 109 5.01 24.29 -4.92
CA ALA A 109 3.87 23.72 -5.62
C ALA A 109 4.34 23.02 -6.90
N PRO A 110 4.14 21.69 -7.06
CA PRO A 110 3.55 20.74 -6.11
C PRO A 110 4.54 20.26 -5.02
N PRO A 111 4.10 20.06 -3.75
CA PRO A 111 4.96 19.56 -2.68
C PRO A 111 5.25 18.08 -2.85
N VAL A 112 6.47 17.66 -2.50
CA VAL A 112 6.85 16.24 -2.50
C VAL A 112 6.50 15.65 -1.14
N LEU A 113 5.50 14.77 -1.14
CA LEU A 113 5.10 14.01 0.05
C LEU A 113 5.91 12.73 0.15
N LEU A 114 6.46 12.47 1.32
CA LEU A 114 7.19 11.24 1.58
C LEU A 114 6.88 10.70 2.97
N ARG A 115 6.86 9.39 3.08
CA ARG A 115 6.82 8.68 4.35
C ARG A 115 8.26 8.48 4.80
N TRP A 116 8.58 8.93 6.01
CA TRP A 116 9.94 8.82 6.56
C TRP A 116 10.19 7.40 7.07
N VAL A 117 11.27 6.74 6.60
CA VAL A 117 11.53 5.34 6.96
C VAL A 117 13.02 5.12 7.23
N ALA A 118 13.33 4.30 8.22
CA ALA A 118 14.70 3.89 8.53
C ALA A 118 15.40 3.19 7.35
N SER A 119 14.70 2.26 6.70
CA SER A 119 15.16 1.55 5.51
C SER A 119 14.00 1.25 4.58
N ALA A 120 14.24 1.27 3.26
CA ALA A 120 13.22 0.91 2.28
C ALA A 120 12.72 -0.54 2.47
N ASP A 121 13.59 -1.43 2.96
CA ASP A 121 13.30 -2.84 3.19
C ASP A 121 12.23 -3.05 4.28
N ALA A 122 12.18 -2.17 5.28
CA ALA A 122 11.18 -2.25 6.35
C ALA A 122 9.75 -2.05 5.82
N VAL A 123 9.60 -1.30 4.72
CA VAL A 123 8.32 -1.22 4.00
C VAL A 123 8.16 -2.39 3.06
N LEU A 124 9.20 -2.80 2.33
CA LEU A 124 9.06 -3.78 1.26
C LEU A 124 8.69 -5.18 1.77
N ILE A 125 9.26 -5.65 2.89
CA ILE A 125 9.04 -7.00 3.44
C ILE A 125 7.57 -7.29 3.77
N PRO A 126 6.84 -6.46 4.54
CA PRO A 126 5.43 -6.73 4.85
C PRO A 126 4.53 -6.66 3.61
N TRP A 127 4.84 -5.78 2.65
CA TRP A 127 4.12 -5.72 1.38
C TRP A 127 4.33 -6.99 0.55
N LEU A 128 5.58 -7.47 0.46
CA LEU A 128 5.92 -8.72 -0.21
C LEU A 128 5.22 -9.92 0.43
N ALA A 129 5.21 -10.02 1.77
CA ALA A 129 4.54 -11.10 2.48
C ALA A 129 3.03 -11.14 2.19
N ARG A 130 2.36 -9.98 2.18
CA ARG A 130 0.94 -9.87 1.82
C ARG A 130 0.68 -10.27 0.37
N ALA A 131 1.52 -9.81 -0.55
CA ALA A 131 1.41 -10.16 -1.97
C ALA A 131 1.59 -11.67 -2.20
N LEU A 132 2.60 -12.29 -1.58
CA LEU A 132 2.82 -13.74 -1.64
C LEU A 132 1.65 -14.53 -1.06
N LEU A 133 1.07 -14.08 0.06
CA LEU A 133 -0.09 -14.72 0.66
C LEU A 133 -1.29 -14.70 -0.28
N VAL A 134 -1.61 -13.55 -0.89
CA VAL A 134 -2.71 -13.43 -1.86
C VAL A 134 -2.45 -14.33 -3.08
N TRP A 135 -1.23 -14.33 -3.59
CA TRP A 135 -0.83 -15.16 -4.73
C TRP A 135 -0.95 -16.66 -4.43
N LEU A 136 -0.53 -17.11 -3.25
CA LEU A 136 -0.66 -18.50 -2.80
C LEU A 136 -2.13 -18.92 -2.68
N ILE A 137 -2.97 -18.08 -2.07
CA ILE A 137 -4.41 -18.36 -1.94
C ILE A 137 -5.07 -18.43 -3.32
N SER A 138 -4.78 -17.47 -4.23
CA SER A 138 -5.36 -17.50 -5.58
C SER A 138 -4.94 -18.74 -6.36
N SER A 139 -3.68 -19.14 -6.24
CA SER A 139 -3.14 -20.33 -6.92
C SER A 139 -3.77 -21.61 -6.38
N ALA A 140 -3.95 -21.70 -5.05
CA ALA A 140 -4.61 -22.84 -4.41
C ALA A 140 -6.08 -22.96 -4.80
N VAL A 141 -6.82 -21.84 -4.82
CA VAL A 141 -8.23 -21.80 -5.25
C VAL A 141 -8.35 -22.21 -6.72
N TYR A 142 -7.52 -21.66 -7.60
CA TYR A 142 -7.51 -22.02 -9.01
C TYR A 142 -7.20 -23.51 -9.22
N GLY A 143 -6.19 -24.03 -8.53
CA GLY A 143 -5.83 -25.46 -8.56
C GLY A 143 -6.97 -26.36 -8.09
N ALA A 144 -7.68 -25.99 -7.02
CA ALA A 144 -8.83 -26.74 -6.52
C ALA A 144 -9.98 -26.75 -7.55
N VAL A 145 -10.28 -25.61 -8.18
CA VAL A 145 -11.30 -25.51 -9.22
C VAL A 145 -10.95 -26.40 -10.42
N VAL A 146 -9.71 -26.34 -10.91
CA VAL A 146 -9.25 -27.17 -12.03
C VAL A 146 -9.32 -28.67 -11.68
N ALA A 147 -8.92 -29.05 -10.47
CA ALA A 147 -9.01 -30.43 -10.00
C ALA A 147 -10.47 -30.93 -9.92
N LEU A 148 -11.40 -30.11 -9.42
CA LEU A 148 -12.82 -30.44 -9.37
C LEU A 148 -13.42 -30.62 -10.76
N VAL A 149 -13.09 -29.73 -11.70
CA VAL A 149 -13.51 -29.83 -13.10
C VAL A 149 -12.94 -31.09 -13.75
N TRP A 150 -11.67 -31.40 -13.51
CA TRP A 150 -11.04 -32.63 -14.01
C TRP A 150 -11.71 -33.88 -13.46
N ARG A 151 -12.02 -33.94 -12.15
CA ARG A 151 -12.75 -35.05 -11.53
C ARG A 151 -14.16 -35.23 -12.10
N ALA A 152 -14.85 -34.13 -12.38
CA ALA A 152 -16.17 -34.17 -13.01
C ALA A 152 -16.11 -34.69 -14.46
N MET A 153 -15.10 -34.29 -15.24
CA MET A 153 -14.92 -34.77 -16.61
C MET A 153 -14.45 -36.23 -16.67
N SER A 154 -13.58 -36.67 -15.76
CA SER A 154 -13.10 -38.05 -15.72
C SER A 154 -14.17 -39.02 -15.22
N GLY A 155 -15.02 -38.60 -14.27
CA GLY A 155 -16.19 -39.37 -13.83
C GLY A 155 -17.21 -39.61 -14.95
N ARG A 156 -17.28 -38.71 -15.94
CA ARG A 156 -18.17 -38.85 -17.10
C ARG A 156 -17.68 -39.83 -18.16
N LYS A 157 -16.40 -40.26 -18.12
CA LYS A 157 -15.84 -41.26 -19.05
C LYS A 157 -16.05 -42.72 -18.61
N GLY A 158 -16.67 -42.96 -17.44
CA GLY A 158 -16.99 -44.31 -16.94
C GLY A 158 -18.49 -44.62 -16.99
N GLY A 159 -19.06 -44.91 -18.17
CA GLY A 159 -20.42 -45.43 -18.35
C GLY A 159 -20.61 -45.97 -19.77
N PRO A 160 -21.33 -47.10 -19.97
CA PRO A 160 -20.75 -48.35 -20.46
C PRO A 160 -20.85 -48.53 -21.98
N GLY A 161 -19.76 -48.95 -22.60
CA GLY A 161 -19.67 -49.28 -24.02
C GLY A 161 -18.85 -50.53 -24.32
N SER A 162 -18.77 -51.48 -23.38
CA SER A 162 -18.32 -52.84 -23.69
C SER A 162 -19.53 -53.67 -24.06
N ARG A 163 -19.98 -53.57 -25.31
CA ARG A 163 -20.77 -54.64 -25.92
C ARG A 163 -19.80 -55.59 -26.59
N ALA A 164 -19.50 -56.65 -25.85
CA ALA A 164 -18.89 -57.86 -26.36
C ALA A 164 -19.61 -58.29 -27.64
N SER A 165 -18.88 -58.33 -28.75
CA SER A 165 -19.31 -59.02 -29.96
C SER A 165 -19.32 -60.52 -29.65
N ALA A 166 -20.47 -61.04 -29.25
CA ALA A 166 -20.71 -62.46 -29.16
C ALA A 166 -20.57 -63.07 -30.57
N LEU A 167 -19.65 -64.03 -30.72
CA LEU A 167 -19.63 -64.92 -31.87
C LEU A 167 -20.92 -65.77 -31.86
N PRO A 168 -21.63 -65.93 -32.99
CA PRO A 168 -22.56 -67.04 -33.14
C PRO A 168 -21.80 -68.30 -33.55
N THR A 169 -21.62 -69.23 -32.62
CA THR A 169 -21.39 -70.66 -32.91
C THR A 169 -22.70 -71.43 -32.79
N SER A 170 -23.22 -71.90 -33.92
CA SER A 170 -24.11 -73.07 -34.07
C SER A 170 -24.41 -73.22 -35.58
N ALA A 171 -23.83 -74.14 -36.34
CA ALA A 171 -23.98 -75.61 -36.37
C ALA A 171 -25.31 -76.10 -36.96
N VAL A 172 -25.17 -76.95 -38.01
CA VAL A 172 -26.09 -77.97 -38.56
C VAL A 172 -27.22 -77.49 -39.50
N SER A 173 -27.12 -77.80 -40.79
CA SER A 173 -27.70 -79.04 -41.37
C SER A 173 -27.14 -79.35 -42.75
#